data_AF-A0A3M1MN82-F1
#
_entry.id   AF-A0A3M1MN82-F1
#
_cell.length_a   1.000
_cell.length_b   1.000
_cell.length_c   1.000
_cell.angle_alpha   90.00
_cell.angle_beta   90.00
_cell.angle_gamma   90.00
#
_symmetry.space_group_name_H-M   'P 1'
#
loop_
_entity.id
_entity.type
_entity.pdbx_description
1 polymer ?
#
loop_
_entity_poly.entity_id
_entity_poly.type
_entity_poly.pdbx_seq_one_letter_code
_entity_poly.pdbx_strand_id
1 'polypeptide(L)'
;MADFDTLMNLIQQTIEPDSWLVNGGTSTILPYPSGVFVDPSGQLQRVRTTDVGASLLELEGNASAPRHPWRKLSRMRVVSLRALDRALFQSIQQGLRPDAEILRMAGLSKVEVVKIDAAQEDILLAGPALGSGPAIELADVAVIAALVRPGTSPMGCSIEPTQTGLLAARQLIESQDAARRLGRNPRMFVEQMQQRIGPHEVHVFGLDPKTATALALVDADEHMKQVGFGIVRTHPY
;
A
#
# COMPACT_ATOMS: atom_id res chain seq x y z
N MET A 1 -22.50 0.49 -29.47
CA MET A 1 -23.02 1.79 -28.99
C MET A 1 -23.25 1.60 -27.50
N ALA A 2 -22.51 2.30 -26.64
CA ALA A 2 -22.56 2.04 -25.20
C ALA A 2 -23.89 2.53 -24.62
N ASP A 3 -24.55 1.69 -23.84
CA ASP A 3 -25.88 1.91 -23.25
C ASP A 3 -25.73 2.72 -21.95
N PHE A 4 -25.79 4.05 -22.10
CA PHE A 4 -25.70 4.99 -20.99
C PHE A 4 -26.99 5.06 -20.16
N ASP A 5 -28.11 4.58 -20.71
CA ASP A 5 -29.40 4.57 -20.03
C ASP A 5 -29.43 3.52 -18.91
N THR A 6 -28.76 2.39 -19.12
CA THR A 6 -28.62 1.34 -18.11
C THR A 6 -27.69 1.76 -16.96
N LEU A 7 -26.62 2.52 -17.26
CA LEU A 7 -25.71 3.06 -16.25
C LEU A 7 -26.39 4.18 -15.43
N MET A 8 -27.18 5.03 -16.09
CA MET A 8 -27.95 6.09 -15.45
C MET A 8 -29.02 5.51 -14.52
N ASN A 9 -29.70 4.43 -14.94
CA ASN A 9 -30.66 3.71 -14.11
C ASN A 9 -30.02 3.07 -12.87
N LEU A 10 -28.81 2.50 -12.99
CA LEU A 10 -28.11 1.91 -11.85
C LEU A 10 -27.74 2.97 -10.80
N ILE A 11 -27.30 4.15 -11.24
CA ILE A 11 -26.98 5.28 -10.36
C ILE A 11 -28.25 5.82 -9.68
N GLN A 12 -29.36 5.90 -10.42
CA GLN A 12 -30.65 6.35 -9.88
C GLN A 12 -31.30 5.34 -8.92
N GLN A 13 -31.06 4.05 -9.08
CA GLN A 13 -31.60 2.99 -8.22
C GLN A 13 -30.75 2.70 -6.98
N THR A 14 -29.47 3.08 -6.97
CA THR A 14 -28.56 2.87 -5.82
C THR A 14 -28.54 4.05 -4.86
N ILE A 15 -29.14 5.19 -5.24
CA ILE A 15 -29.25 6.38 -4.41
C ILE A 15 -30.73 6.55 -4.07
N GLU A 16 -31.14 6.01 -2.92
CA GLU A 16 -32.50 6.22 -2.39
C GLU A 16 -32.79 7.74 -2.26
N PRO A 17 -33.85 8.25 -2.92
CA PRO A 17 -34.31 9.60 -2.75
C PRO A 17 -35.22 9.62 -1.51
N ASP A 18 -34.62 9.75 -0.33
CA ASP A 18 -35.23 10.37 0.88
C ASP A 18 -34.46 9.96 2.15
N SER A 19 -33.23 10.45 2.35
CA SER A 19 -32.66 10.50 3.70
C SER A 19 -31.50 11.47 3.90
N TRP A 20 -31.22 12.37 2.96
CA TRP A 20 -29.99 13.18 3.07
C TRP A 20 -30.07 14.38 4.02
N LEU A 21 -31.26 14.81 4.49
CA LEU A 21 -31.37 16.02 5.32
C LEU A 21 -32.51 16.07 6.37
N VAL A 22 -33.51 15.16 6.39
CA VAL A 22 -34.74 15.40 7.17
C VAL A 22 -34.83 14.65 8.51
N ASN A 23 -34.18 13.51 8.68
CA ASN A 23 -34.10 12.86 10.00
C ASN A 23 -32.70 13.03 10.55
N GLY A 24 -32.52 13.91 11.53
CA GLY A 24 -31.34 13.97 12.40
C GLY A 24 -31.10 12.64 13.13
N GLY A 25 -30.71 11.63 12.37
CA GLY A 25 -30.39 10.29 12.79
C GLY A 25 -28.89 10.18 12.98
N THR A 26 -28.51 9.42 13.97
CA THR A 26 -27.13 9.07 14.38
C THR A 26 -26.38 8.23 13.35
N SER A 27 -26.51 8.56 12.06
CA SER A 27 -25.51 8.19 11.07
C SER A 27 -24.41 9.22 11.17
N THR A 28 -23.53 9.03 12.15
CA THR A 28 -22.12 9.31 11.93
C THR A 28 -21.84 8.79 10.53
N ILE A 29 -21.46 9.65 9.58
CA ILE A 29 -20.55 9.17 8.54
C ILE A 29 -19.38 8.66 9.38
N LEU A 30 -19.40 7.39 9.74
CA LEU A 30 -18.18 6.72 10.12
C LEU A 30 -17.33 6.94 8.88
N PRO A 31 -16.24 7.72 8.96
CA PRO A 31 -15.34 7.82 7.84
C PRO A 31 -15.02 6.38 7.48
N TYR A 32 -15.49 5.91 6.32
CA TYR A 32 -14.93 4.70 5.76
C TYR A 32 -13.43 4.99 5.71
N PRO A 33 -12.57 4.20 6.37
CA PRO A 33 -11.14 4.48 6.36
C PRO A 33 -10.69 4.52 4.90
N SER A 34 -10.47 5.74 4.40
CA SER A 34 -9.98 6.03 3.07
C SER A 34 -8.46 6.11 3.14
N GLY A 35 -7.83 5.71 2.05
CA GLY A 35 -6.38 5.63 1.96
C GLY A 35 -5.83 4.22 2.20
N VAL A 36 -4.51 4.14 2.30
CA VAL A 36 -3.77 2.88 2.44
C VAL A 36 -3.28 2.76 3.87
N PHE A 37 -3.68 1.69 4.54
CA PHE A 37 -3.23 1.39 5.89
C PHE A 37 -2.72 -0.05 6.01
N VAL A 38 -1.81 -0.24 6.95
CA VAL A 38 -1.24 -1.51 7.35
C VAL A 38 -1.63 -1.73 8.81
N ASP A 39 -2.35 -2.82 9.04
CA ASP A 39 -2.69 -3.29 10.39
C ASP A 39 -1.66 -4.37 10.82
N PRO A 40 -0.99 -4.20 11.99
CA PRO A 40 -0.17 -5.25 12.59
C PRO A 40 -0.88 -6.60 12.79
N SER A 41 -2.22 -6.59 12.89
CA SER A 41 -3.05 -7.79 12.99
C SER A 41 -3.28 -8.52 11.66
N GLY A 42 -2.68 -8.04 10.56
CA GLY A 42 -2.86 -8.52 9.20
C GLY A 42 -2.72 -10.03 9.01
N GLN A 43 -3.05 -10.51 7.79
CA GLN A 43 -3.23 -11.93 7.45
C GLN A 43 -1.95 -12.78 7.48
N LEU A 44 -1.25 -12.85 8.61
CA LEU A 44 -0.27 -13.91 8.87
C LEU A 44 -1.05 -15.18 9.20
N GLN A 45 -1.20 -16.05 8.19
CA GLN A 45 -1.75 -17.38 8.40
C GLN A 45 -0.74 -18.21 9.18
N ARG A 46 -1.06 -18.53 10.45
CA ARG A 46 -0.28 -19.47 11.25
C ARG A 46 -0.44 -20.87 10.66
N VAL A 47 0.47 -21.26 9.78
CA VAL A 47 0.58 -22.65 9.33
C VAL A 47 0.95 -23.48 10.55
N ARG A 48 0.02 -24.32 11.03
CA ARG A 48 0.25 -25.23 12.15
C ARG A 48 1.37 -26.19 11.77
N THR A 49 2.35 -26.34 12.66
CA THR A 49 3.48 -27.28 12.57
C THR A 49 2.99 -28.67 12.20
N THR A 50 3.11 -29.00 10.93
CA THR A 50 3.14 -30.36 10.39
C THR A 50 4.48 -30.44 9.69
N ASP A 51 5.50 -31.00 10.36
CA ASP A 51 6.85 -31.29 9.85
C ASP A 51 7.33 -30.50 8.61
N VAL A 52 7.31 -29.16 8.66
CA VAL A 52 7.94 -28.31 7.62
C VAL A 52 9.47 -28.24 7.87
N GLY A 53 10.00 -29.20 8.61
CA GLY A 53 11.38 -29.26 9.09
C GLY A 53 12.43 -29.69 8.05
N ALA A 54 12.02 -30.17 6.88
CA ALA A 54 12.96 -30.61 5.83
C ALA A 54 12.86 -29.79 4.53
N SER A 55 11.65 -29.42 4.09
CA SER A 55 11.45 -28.96 2.71
C SER A 55 11.91 -27.52 2.40
N LEU A 56 12.03 -26.64 3.40
CA LEU A 56 12.54 -25.27 3.16
C LEU A 56 14.07 -25.21 3.08
N LEU A 57 14.77 -26.24 3.60
CA LEU A 57 16.22 -26.39 3.57
C LEU A 57 16.73 -27.11 2.31
N GLU A 58 15.86 -27.70 1.51
CA GLU A 58 16.24 -28.52 0.35
C GLU A 58 16.25 -27.77 -1.00
N LEU A 59 16.11 -26.44 -0.99
CA LEU A 59 16.10 -25.63 -2.23
C LEU A 59 17.46 -24.96 -2.48
N GLU A 60 18.51 -25.79 -2.63
CA GLU A 60 19.75 -25.36 -3.29
C GLU A 60 19.83 -25.93 -4.71
N GLY A 61 19.51 -25.08 -5.70
CA GLY A 61 19.47 -25.41 -7.12
C GLY A 61 20.51 -24.64 -7.94
N ASN A 62 21.59 -25.33 -8.26
CA ASN A 62 22.69 -24.96 -9.15
C ASN A 62 22.22 -24.30 -10.47
N ALA A 63 22.75 -23.12 -10.82
CA ALA A 63 22.94 -22.69 -12.22
C ALA A 63 23.84 -21.46 -12.28
N SER A 64 24.83 -21.52 -13.19
CA SER A 64 25.78 -20.50 -13.70
C SER A 64 25.75 -19.11 -13.04
N ALA A 65 26.90 -18.71 -12.49
CA ALA A 65 27.06 -17.54 -11.64
C ALA A 65 26.82 -16.21 -12.38
N PRO A 66 25.78 -15.42 -12.02
CA PRO A 66 25.85 -13.98 -12.21
C PRO A 66 26.95 -13.42 -11.31
N ARG A 67 27.59 -12.31 -11.71
CA ARG A 67 28.63 -11.61 -10.90
C ARG A 67 28.18 -11.26 -9.47
N HIS A 68 26.87 -11.29 -9.21
CA HIS A 68 26.25 -11.12 -7.91
C HIS A 68 25.09 -12.13 -7.75
N PRO A 69 25.27 -13.23 -6.98
CA PRO A 69 24.28 -14.31 -6.84
C PRO A 69 22.88 -13.84 -6.42
N TRP A 70 22.80 -12.81 -5.60
CA TRP A 70 21.56 -12.20 -5.13
C TRP A 70 20.72 -11.54 -6.23
N ARG A 71 21.28 -11.25 -7.41
CA ARG A 71 20.50 -10.74 -8.55
C ARG A 71 19.88 -11.84 -9.41
N LYS A 72 20.11 -13.11 -9.08
CA LYS A 72 19.48 -14.23 -9.78
C LYS A 72 18.00 -14.30 -9.44
N LEU A 73 17.18 -14.60 -10.44
CA LEU A 73 15.76 -14.93 -10.22
C LEU A 73 15.63 -16.15 -9.30
N SER A 74 14.72 -16.08 -8.33
CA SER A 74 14.36 -17.23 -7.49
C SER A 74 12.87 -17.22 -7.22
N ARG A 75 12.23 -18.40 -7.26
CA ARG A 75 10.85 -18.55 -6.81
C ARG A 75 10.74 -18.54 -5.29
N MET A 76 11.80 -18.95 -4.61
CA MET A 76 11.87 -19.05 -3.15
C MET A 76 13.31 -18.76 -2.73
N ARG A 77 13.58 -17.51 -2.35
CA ARG A 77 14.81 -17.07 -1.71
C ARG A 77 14.57 -16.98 -0.22
N VAL A 78 15.49 -17.54 0.56
CA VAL A 78 15.46 -17.47 2.02
C VAL A 78 16.53 -16.48 2.48
N VAL A 79 16.14 -15.54 3.33
CA VAL A 79 17.03 -14.55 3.94
C VAL A 79 17.00 -14.74 5.45
N SER A 80 18.16 -15.06 6.02
CA SER A 80 18.35 -15.09 7.48
C SER A 80 18.62 -13.69 8.00
N LEU A 81 17.77 -13.22 8.93
CA LEU A 81 17.96 -11.92 9.55
C LEU A 81 19.22 -11.89 10.40
N ARG A 82 19.57 -13.00 11.07
CA ARG A 82 20.81 -13.11 11.85
C ARG A 82 22.06 -13.04 10.99
N ALA A 83 22.07 -13.73 9.84
CA ALA A 83 23.20 -13.70 8.92
C ALA A 83 23.34 -12.33 8.25
N LEU A 84 22.21 -11.71 7.88
CA LEU A 84 22.16 -10.37 7.33
C LEU A 84 22.70 -9.33 8.31
N ASP A 85 22.24 -9.38 9.57
CA ASP A 85 22.70 -8.49 10.64
C ASP A 85 24.21 -8.63 10.89
N ARG A 86 24.72 -9.87 10.89
CA ARG A 86 26.16 -10.13 10.99
C ARG A 86 26.94 -9.52 9.82
N ALA A 87 26.47 -9.68 8.58
CA ALA A 87 27.11 -9.12 7.39
C ALA A 87 27.08 -7.58 7.39
N LEU A 88 25.97 -7.00 7.84
CA LEU A 88 25.82 -5.56 8.05
C LEU A 88 26.84 -5.04 9.08
N PHE A 89 26.89 -5.68 10.24
CA PHE A 89 27.81 -5.33 11.32
C PHE A 89 29.27 -5.42 10.88
N GLN A 90 29.65 -6.48 10.16
CA GLN A 90 31.00 -6.64 9.62
C GLN A 90 31.37 -5.50 8.65
N SER A 91 30.45 -5.12 7.76
CA SER A 91 30.67 -4.01 6.83
C SER A 91 30.92 -2.70 7.58
N ILE A 92 30.10 -2.41 8.58
CA ILE A 92 30.21 -1.19 9.40
C ILE A 92 31.52 -1.18 10.21
N GLN A 93 31.89 -2.30 10.82
CA GLN A 93 33.14 -2.42 11.60
C GLN A 93 34.40 -2.19 10.74
N GLN A 94 34.32 -2.53 9.46
CA GLN A 94 35.40 -2.28 8.50
C GLN A 94 35.40 -0.83 7.97
N GLY A 95 34.47 0.02 8.42
CA GLY A 95 34.28 1.37 7.91
C GLY A 95 33.72 1.41 6.48
N LEU A 96 33.21 0.27 5.99
CA LEU A 96 32.63 0.14 4.66
C LEU A 96 31.13 0.44 4.71
N ARG A 97 30.60 0.92 3.58
CA ARG A 97 29.15 0.98 3.41
C ARG A 97 28.63 -0.42 3.12
N PRO A 98 27.46 -0.81 3.66
CA PRO A 98 26.80 -2.06 3.29
C PRO A 98 26.56 -2.08 1.78
N ASP A 99 26.81 -3.22 1.16
CA ASP A 99 26.61 -3.36 -0.27
C ASP A 99 25.12 -3.51 -0.62
N ALA A 100 24.83 -3.48 -1.91
CA ALA A 100 23.46 -3.59 -2.40
C ALA A 100 22.82 -4.96 -2.10
N GLU A 101 23.62 -6.00 -1.85
CA GLU A 101 23.11 -7.31 -1.45
C GLU A 101 22.45 -7.22 -0.06
N ILE A 102 23.14 -6.61 0.89
CA ILE A 102 22.62 -6.41 2.25
C ILE A 102 21.45 -5.43 2.22
N LEU A 103 21.62 -4.28 1.57
CA LEU A 103 20.61 -3.22 1.56
C LEU A 103 19.29 -3.67 0.92
N ARG A 104 19.33 -4.58 -0.06
CA ARG A 104 18.15 -5.07 -0.77
C ARG A 104 17.68 -6.44 -0.31
N MET A 105 17.98 -6.85 0.92
CA MET A 105 17.52 -8.12 1.47
C MET A 105 17.85 -9.31 0.55
N ALA A 106 19.07 -9.33 0.01
CA ALA A 106 19.53 -10.28 -1.01
C ALA A 106 18.58 -10.40 -2.23
N GLY A 107 17.88 -9.34 -2.62
CA GLY A 107 16.95 -9.30 -3.75
C GLY A 107 15.58 -9.94 -3.49
N LEU A 108 15.22 -10.20 -2.22
CA LEU A 108 13.88 -10.68 -1.85
C LEU A 108 12.83 -9.64 -2.24
N SER A 109 11.88 -9.99 -3.10
CA SER A 109 10.87 -9.07 -3.64
C SER A 109 9.57 -9.05 -2.85
N LYS A 110 9.24 -10.15 -2.17
CA LYS A 110 8.04 -10.30 -1.36
C LYS A 110 8.32 -11.31 -0.25
N VAL A 111 7.75 -11.07 0.93
CA VAL A 111 7.73 -12.06 2.02
C VAL A 111 6.44 -12.87 1.89
N GLU A 112 6.58 -14.17 1.64
CA GLU A 112 5.45 -15.12 1.58
C GLU A 112 5.43 -16.04 2.80
N VAL A 113 6.60 -16.33 3.36
CA VAL A 113 6.76 -17.19 4.54
C VAL A 113 7.70 -16.53 5.53
N VAL A 114 7.31 -16.56 6.80
CA VAL A 114 8.17 -16.22 7.94
C VAL A 114 8.34 -17.48 8.77
N LYS A 115 9.58 -17.96 8.92
CA LYS A 115 9.92 -19.07 9.80
C LYS A 115 10.73 -18.56 10.99
N ILE A 116 10.28 -18.91 12.18
CA ILE A 116 11.02 -18.67 13.42
C ILE A 116 11.80 -19.94 13.73
N ASP A 117 13.13 -19.86 13.70
CA ASP A 117 14.02 -20.92 14.11
C ASP A 117 14.51 -20.66 15.54
N ALA A 118 13.79 -21.20 16.51
CA ALA A 118 14.14 -21.03 17.93
C ALA A 118 15.44 -21.75 18.32
N ALA A 119 15.82 -22.81 17.60
CA ALA A 119 17.03 -23.57 17.91
C ALA A 119 18.29 -22.79 17.52
N GLN A 120 18.21 -22.04 16.42
CA GLN A 120 19.30 -21.18 15.95
C GLN A 120 19.14 -19.70 16.33
N GLU A 121 18.08 -19.34 17.05
CA GLU A 121 17.74 -17.96 17.38
C GLU A 121 17.70 -17.06 16.14
N ASP A 122 16.99 -17.51 15.10
CA ASP A 122 16.95 -16.84 13.80
C ASP A 122 15.52 -16.66 13.28
N ILE A 123 15.34 -15.63 12.45
CA ILE A 123 14.13 -15.39 11.69
C ILE A 123 14.48 -15.48 10.22
N LEU A 124 13.79 -16.37 9.53
CA LEU A 124 13.96 -16.62 8.10
C LEU A 124 12.79 -16.00 7.35
N LEU A 125 13.08 -15.06 6.47
CA LEU A 125 12.12 -14.49 5.53
C LEU A 125 12.27 -15.19 4.19
N ALA A 126 11.18 -15.71 3.64
CA ALA A 126 11.22 -16.42 2.37
C ALA A 126 10.14 -15.97 1.39
N GLY A 127 10.49 -15.97 0.11
CA GLY A 127 9.60 -15.61 -0.99
C GLY A 127 10.36 -15.36 -2.30
N PRO A 128 9.70 -14.86 -3.35
CA PRO A 128 10.32 -14.70 -4.66
C PRO A 128 11.37 -13.59 -4.67
N ALA A 129 12.35 -13.75 -5.57
CA ALA A 129 13.32 -12.74 -5.94
C ALA A 129 13.24 -12.48 -7.44
N LEU A 130 12.92 -11.24 -7.82
CA LEU A 130 12.70 -10.81 -9.20
C LEU A 130 13.98 -10.30 -9.89
N GLY A 131 15.14 -10.70 -9.36
CA GLY A 131 16.45 -10.39 -9.92
C GLY A 131 16.78 -8.90 -9.84
N SER A 132 16.82 -8.20 -10.99
CA SER A 132 17.03 -6.75 -11.03
C SER A 132 15.76 -5.92 -10.83
N GLY A 133 14.60 -6.56 -10.62
CA GLY A 133 13.34 -5.90 -10.33
C GLY A 133 13.26 -5.32 -8.90
N PRO A 134 12.06 -4.88 -8.47
CA PRO A 134 11.83 -4.39 -7.12
C PRO A 134 12.23 -5.43 -6.07
N ALA A 135 12.88 -4.96 -5.01
CA ALA A 135 13.30 -5.75 -3.86
C ALA A 135 12.90 -5.00 -2.59
N ILE A 136 12.71 -5.75 -1.51
CA ILE A 136 12.51 -5.21 -0.18
C ILE A 136 13.81 -4.53 0.26
N GLU A 137 13.73 -3.25 0.59
CA GLU A 137 14.86 -2.51 1.14
C GLU A 137 14.94 -2.74 2.66
N LEU A 138 16.16 -2.97 3.15
CA LEU A 138 16.44 -3.20 4.57
C LEU A 138 15.97 -2.03 5.43
N ALA A 139 16.03 -0.80 4.89
CA ALA A 139 15.54 0.39 5.58
C ALA A 139 14.04 0.30 5.88
N ASP A 140 13.22 -0.18 4.94
CA ASP A 140 11.78 -0.33 5.14
C ASP A 140 11.47 -1.42 6.18
N VAL A 141 12.19 -2.54 6.13
CA VAL A 141 12.08 -3.61 7.15
C VAL A 141 12.43 -3.05 8.53
N ALA A 142 13.51 -2.29 8.65
CA ALA A 142 13.94 -1.71 9.92
C ALA A 142 12.91 -0.71 10.47
N VAL A 143 12.35 0.16 9.63
CA VAL A 143 11.30 1.11 10.02
C VAL A 143 10.06 0.36 10.52
N ILE A 144 9.54 -0.60 9.74
CA ILE A 144 8.34 -1.35 10.12
C ILE A 144 8.58 -2.18 11.39
N ALA A 145 9.70 -2.89 11.48
CA ALA A 145 10.04 -3.70 12.64
C ALA A 145 10.18 -2.86 13.93
N ALA A 146 10.66 -1.62 13.84
CA ALA A 146 10.77 -0.72 14.99
C ALA A 146 9.40 -0.22 15.49
N LEU A 147 8.42 -0.11 14.59
CA LEU A 147 7.09 0.43 14.88
C LEU A 147 6.10 -0.64 15.36
N VAL A 148 6.24 -1.88 14.89
CA VAL A 148 5.30 -2.97 15.20
C VAL A 148 5.56 -3.57 16.58
N ARG A 149 4.59 -3.42 17.48
CA ARG A 149 4.57 -3.95 18.84
C ARG A 149 3.16 -4.49 19.16
N PRO A 150 2.99 -5.31 20.21
CA PRO A 150 1.66 -5.67 20.68
C PRO A 150 0.83 -4.42 20.99
N GLY A 151 -0.31 -4.27 20.32
CA GLY A 151 -1.19 -3.11 20.47
C GLY A 151 -0.82 -1.87 19.64
N THR A 152 0.11 -1.98 18.68
CA THR A 152 0.39 -0.89 17.72
C THR A 152 -0.87 -0.54 16.93
N SER A 153 -1.24 0.74 16.92
CA SER A 153 -2.31 1.26 16.08
C SER A 153 -1.97 1.11 14.58
N PRO A 154 -2.97 1.03 13.69
CA PRO A 154 -2.73 1.00 12.25
C PRO A 154 -1.85 2.17 11.79
N MET A 155 -0.98 1.88 10.82
CA MET A 155 -0.10 2.85 10.18
C MET A 155 -0.57 3.06 8.76
N GLY A 156 -0.51 4.27 8.23
CA GLY A 156 -1.09 4.52 6.92
C GLY A 156 -0.98 5.95 6.45
N CYS A 157 -1.67 6.22 5.34
CA CYS A 157 -1.88 7.54 4.83
C CYS A 157 -3.28 7.71 4.25
N SER A 158 -3.72 8.96 4.13
CA SER A 158 -4.89 9.35 3.35
C SER A 158 -4.61 10.63 2.57
N ILE A 159 -5.20 10.72 1.37
CA ILE A 159 -5.17 11.92 0.52
C ILE A 159 -6.58 12.50 0.42
N GLU A 160 -6.90 13.51 1.22
CA GLU A 160 -8.27 14.01 1.36
C GLU A 160 -8.42 15.45 0.87
N PRO A 161 -9.52 15.82 0.20
CA PRO A 161 -9.78 17.22 -0.10
C PRO A 161 -9.93 18.04 1.18
N THR A 162 -9.53 19.31 1.13
CA THR A 162 -9.70 20.21 2.28
C THR A 162 -11.18 20.38 2.62
N GLN A 163 -11.48 20.59 3.92
CA GLN A 163 -12.85 20.87 4.37
C GLN A 163 -13.44 22.09 3.65
N THR A 164 -12.63 23.15 3.47
CA THR A 164 -13.02 24.35 2.71
C THR A 164 -13.36 24.02 1.26
N GLY A 165 -12.56 23.18 0.60
CA GLY A 165 -12.81 22.73 -0.77
C GLY A 165 -14.09 21.92 -0.90
N LEU A 166 -14.35 21.00 0.02
CA LEU A 166 -15.59 20.22 0.08
C LEU A 166 -16.81 21.12 0.25
N LEU A 167 -16.75 22.12 1.15
CA LEU A 167 -17.83 23.08 1.35
C LEU A 167 -18.08 23.93 0.09
N ALA A 168 -17.03 24.40 -0.57
CA ALA A 168 -17.14 25.19 -1.79
C ALA A 168 -17.76 24.39 -2.95
N ALA A 169 -17.38 23.12 -3.08
CA ALA A 169 -17.94 22.18 -4.05
C ALA A 169 -19.41 21.88 -3.76
N ARG A 170 -19.75 21.63 -2.49
CA ARG A 170 -21.13 21.43 -2.05
C ARG A 170 -22.02 22.62 -2.40
N GLN A 171 -21.59 23.85 -2.11
CA GLN A 171 -22.31 25.07 -2.45
C GLN A 171 -22.56 25.22 -3.96
N LEU A 172 -21.64 24.72 -4.80
CA LEU A 172 -21.82 24.74 -6.25
C LEU A 172 -22.94 23.77 -6.70
N ILE A 173 -22.97 22.57 -6.11
CA ILE A 173 -23.96 21.53 -6.39
C ILE A 173 -25.35 21.92 -5.88
N GLU A 174 -25.43 22.55 -4.71
CA GLU A 174 -26.69 23.00 -4.09
C GLU A 174 -27.23 24.31 -4.71
N SER A 175 -26.51 24.91 -5.66
CA SER A 175 -26.99 26.14 -6.32
C SER A 175 -28.22 25.87 -7.19
N GLN A 176 -29.17 26.81 -7.22
CA GLN A 176 -30.46 26.65 -7.93
C GLN A 176 -30.29 26.33 -9.43
N ASP A 177 -29.23 26.84 -10.06
CA ASP A 177 -28.92 26.60 -11.46
C ASP A 177 -28.02 25.37 -11.71
N ALA A 178 -27.63 24.62 -10.68
CA ALA A 178 -26.67 23.52 -10.79
C ALA A 178 -27.10 22.46 -11.82
N ALA A 179 -28.34 21.96 -11.72
CA ALA A 179 -28.88 20.98 -12.64
C ALA A 179 -28.92 21.50 -14.10
N ARG A 180 -29.29 22.77 -14.27
CA ARG A 180 -29.33 23.43 -15.59
C ARG A 180 -27.92 23.59 -16.19
N ARG A 181 -26.94 23.96 -15.36
CA ARG A 181 -25.53 24.12 -15.77
C ARG A 181 -24.89 22.78 -16.12
N LEU A 182 -25.14 21.77 -15.30
CA LEU A 182 -24.69 20.39 -15.55
C LEU A 182 -25.27 19.87 -16.87
N GLY A 183 -26.58 20.02 -17.10
CA GLY A 183 -27.22 19.58 -18.34
C GLY A 183 -26.76 20.33 -19.60
N ARG A 184 -26.43 21.62 -19.48
CA ARG A 184 -25.98 22.44 -20.62
C ARG A 184 -24.52 22.21 -20.99
N ASN A 185 -23.63 22.11 -20.01
CA ASN A 185 -22.21 21.89 -20.25
C ASN A 185 -21.57 21.09 -19.09
N PRO A 186 -21.69 19.75 -19.14
CA PRO A 186 -21.18 18.89 -18.07
C PRO A 186 -19.68 19.06 -17.81
N ARG A 187 -18.89 19.24 -18.88
CA ARG A 187 -17.42 19.38 -18.78
C ARG A 187 -17.02 20.63 -17.98
N MET A 188 -17.57 21.78 -18.35
CA MET A 188 -17.31 23.03 -17.63
C MET A 188 -17.78 22.97 -16.17
N PHE A 189 -18.88 22.27 -15.89
CA PHE A 189 -19.36 22.11 -14.52
C PHE A 189 -18.41 21.25 -13.67
N VAL A 190 -17.90 20.15 -14.23
CA VAL A 190 -16.90 19.30 -13.58
C VAL A 190 -15.58 20.06 -13.35
N GLU A 191 -15.09 20.83 -14.32
CA GLU A 191 -13.89 21.64 -14.17
C GLU A 191 -14.04 22.69 -13.05
N GLN A 192 -15.20 23.35 -12.98
CA GLN A 192 -15.50 24.30 -11.90
C GLN A 192 -15.59 23.62 -10.54
N MET A 193 -16.12 22.40 -10.48
CA MET A 193 -16.15 21.61 -9.26
C MET A 193 -14.73 21.24 -8.81
N GLN A 194 -13.89 20.75 -9.72
CA GLN A 194 -12.49 20.43 -9.44
C GLN A 194 -11.71 21.65 -8.93
N GLN A 195 -11.89 22.81 -9.57
CA GLN A 195 -11.28 24.06 -9.13
C GLN A 195 -11.70 24.47 -7.72
N ARG A 196 -12.96 24.23 -7.35
CA ARG A 196 -13.47 24.54 -5.99
C ARG A 196 -12.99 23.56 -4.93
N ILE A 197 -12.92 22.27 -5.26
CA ILE A 197 -12.36 21.24 -4.37
C ILE A 197 -10.89 21.58 -4.08
N GLY A 198 -10.14 21.97 -5.12
CA GLY A 198 -8.77 22.44 -4.98
C GLY A 198 -7.80 21.32 -4.55
N PRO A 199 -6.64 21.69 -3.97
CA PRO A 199 -5.64 20.72 -3.56
C PRO A 199 -6.15 19.83 -2.43
N HIS A 200 -5.62 18.60 -2.40
CA HIS A 200 -5.89 17.64 -1.35
C HIS A 200 -4.73 17.65 -0.35
N GLU A 201 -5.04 17.39 0.91
CA GLU A 201 -4.08 17.25 1.99
C GLU A 201 -3.70 15.79 2.17
N VAL A 202 -2.41 15.56 2.41
CA VAL A 202 -1.85 14.24 2.69
C VAL A 202 -1.67 14.11 4.19
N HIS A 203 -2.32 13.12 4.79
CA HIS A 203 -2.18 12.80 6.20
C HIS A 203 -1.52 11.44 6.36
N VAL A 204 -0.32 11.41 6.94
CA VAL A 204 0.38 10.18 7.31
C VAL A 204 0.23 9.96 8.80
N PHE A 205 -0.07 8.73 9.22
CA PHE A 205 -0.28 8.39 10.63
C PHE A 205 0.38 7.05 10.99
N GLY A 206 0.82 6.92 12.24
CA GLY A 206 1.47 5.71 12.75
C GLY A 206 2.93 5.52 12.32
N LEU A 207 3.47 6.37 11.44
CA LEU A 207 4.88 6.41 11.05
C LEU A 207 5.36 7.84 10.76
N ASP A 208 6.67 8.07 10.77
CA ASP A 208 7.25 9.38 10.39
C ASP A 208 7.03 9.62 8.86
N PRO A 209 6.37 10.72 8.47
CA PRO A 209 6.11 11.04 7.07
C PRO A 209 7.37 11.23 6.20
N LYS A 210 8.55 11.37 6.80
CA LYS A 210 9.82 11.52 6.09
C LYS A 210 10.49 10.20 5.72
N THR A 211 9.90 9.07 6.11
CA THR A 211 10.44 7.75 5.77
C THR A 211 10.09 7.36 4.33
N ALA A 212 10.96 6.58 3.68
CA ALA A 212 10.67 6.02 2.36
C ALA A 212 9.40 5.15 2.39
N THR A 213 9.17 4.44 3.50
CA THR A 213 7.97 3.64 3.73
C THR A 213 6.69 4.49 3.74
N ALA A 214 6.70 5.67 4.37
CA ALA A 214 5.56 6.59 4.33
C ALA A 214 5.27 7.10 2.92
N LEU A 215 6.32 7.46 2.18
CA LEU A 215 6.18 7.89 0.79
C LEU A 215 5.58 6.78 -0.08
N ALA A 216 6.04 5.54 0.08
CA ALA A 216 5.49 4.39 -0.65
C ALA A 216 4.00 4.16 -0.36
N LEU A 217 3.53 4.41 0.86
CA LEU A 217 2.10 4.34 1.20
C LEU A 217 1.30 5.43 0.48
N VAL A 218 1.82 6.66 0.43
CA VAL A 218 1.19 7.80 -0.26
C VAL A 218 1.13 7.54 -1.76
N ASP A 219 2.22 7.07 -2.37
CA ASP A 219 2.26 6.70 -3.79
C ASP A 219 1.23 5.61 -4.11
N ALA A 220 1.03 4.65 -3.19
CA ALA A 220 0.03 3.62 -3.34
C ALA A 220 -1.40 4.17 -3.30
N ASP A 221 -1.73 5.07 -2.35
CA ASP A 221 -3.04 5.72 -2.29
C ASP A 221 -3.30 6.60 -3.52
N GLU A 222 -2.30 7.39 -3.94
CA GLU A 222 -2.40 8.20 -5.16
C GLU A 222 -2.69 7.31 -6.37
N HIS A 223 -1.92 6.23 -6.55
CA HIS A 223 -2.13 5.30 -7.65
C HIS A 223 -3.53 4.66 -7.60
N MET A 224 -3.99 4.23 -6.42
CA MET A 224 -5.34 3.68 -6.26
C MET A 224 -6.43 4.68 -6.63
N LYS A 225 -6.27 5.97 -6.29
CA LYS A 225 -7.19 7.05 -6.69
C LYS A 225 -7.13 7.29 -8.20
N GLN A 226 -5.94 7.35 -8.81
CA GLN A 226 -5.80 7.48 -10.26
C GLN A 226 -6.46 6.32 -11.01
N VAL A 227 -6.39 5.10 -10.48
CA VAL A 227 -7.10 3.92 -11.02
C VAL A 227 -8.60 4.08 -10.86
N GLY A 228 -9.09 4.47 -9.66
CA GLY A 228 -10.51 4.70 -9.40
C GLY A 228 -11.13 5.78 -10.30
N PHE A 229 -10.36 6.81 -10.65
CA PHE A 229 -10.76 7.85 -11.59
C PHE A 229 -10.58 7.47 -13.06
N GLY A 230 -10.08 6.27 -13.37
CA GLY A 230 -9.85 5.79 -14.73
C GLY A 230 -8.72 6.52 -15.47
N ILE A 231 -7.86 7.24 -14.74
CA ILE A 231 -6.67 7.91 -15.28
C ILE A 231 -5.60 6.87 -15.63
N VAL A 232 -5.41 5.89 -14.74
CA VAL A 232 -4.50 4.76 -14.93
C VAL A 232 -5.31 3.49 -15.14
N ARG A 233 -4.94 2.70 -16.15
CA ARG A 233 -5.53 1.38 -16.40
C ARG A 233 -4.71 0.31 -15.72
N THR A 234 -5.28 -0.37 -14.74
CA THR A 234 -4.70 -1.59 -14.18
C THR A 234 -5.27 -2.82 -14.89
N HIS A 235 -4.42 -3.79 -15.16
CA HIS A 235 -4.83 -5.12 -15.61
C HIS A 235 -4.53 -6.07 -14.46
N PRO A 236 -5.50 -6.84 -13.96
CA PRO A 236 -5.21 -7.90 -13.01
C PRO A 236 -4.28 -8.93 -13.67
N TYR A 237 -3.27 -9.37 -12.93
CA TYR A 237 -2.45 -10.53 -13.28
C TYR A 237 -3.13 -11.80 -12.80
#